data_AF-X1QNK8-F1
#
_entry.id   AF-X1QNK8-F1
#
_cell.length_a   1.000
_cell.length_b   1.000
_cell.length_c   1.000
_cell.angle_alpha   90.00
_cell.angle_beta   90.00
_cell.angle_gamma   90.00
#
_symmetry.space_group_name_H-M   'P 1'
#
loop_
_entity.id
_entity.type
_entity.pdbx_description
1 polymer ?
#
loop_
_entity_poly.entity_id
_entity_poly.type
_entity_poly.pdbx_seq_one_letter_code
_entity_poly.pdbx_strand_id
1 'polypeptide(L)' 'MVDYDEQIKVAKAMMKWVDYDEQIKVAKAMMKWGGSFTRHLGEAIIRADLRNAQRVHDAFPECWEEYLEKSKKLEESK' A
#
# COMPACT_ATOMS: atom_id res chain seq x y z
N MET A 1 -2.91 -33.99 -13.16
CA MET A 1 -2.02 -32.89 -13.60
C MET A 1 -2.35 -31.72 -12.70
N VAL A 2 -1.40 -31.24 -11.90
CA VAL A 2 -1.67 -30.11 -10.98
C VAL A 2 -1.88 -28.86 -11.83
N ASP A 3 -3.03 -28.21 -11.67
CA ASP A 3 -3.32 -26.94 -12.35
C ASP A 3 -2.53 -25.82 -11.66
N TYR A 4 -1.31 -25.61 -12.16
CA TYR A 4 -0.42 -24.58 -11.68
C TYR A 4 -0.94 -23.17 -11.97
N ASP A 5 -1.77 -22.99 -13.00
CA ASP A 5 -2.31 -21.69 -13.34
C ASP A 5 -3.32 -21.23 -12.28
N GLU A 6 -4.16 -22.15 -11.80
CA GLU A 6 -5.08 -21.87 -10.70
C GLU A 6 -4.34 -21.62 -9.37
N GLN A 7 -3.28 -22.37 -9.07
CA GLN A 7 -2.45 -22.10 -7.89
C GLN A 7 -1.73 -20.76 -7.96
N ILE A 8 -1.22 -20.36 -9.12
CA ILE A 8 -0.58 -19.05 -9.32
C ILE A 8 -1.60 -17.92 -9.18
N LYS A 9 -2.84 -18.13 -9.67
CA LYS A 9 -3.92 -17.14 -9.57
C LYS A 9 -4.38 -16.95 -8.13
N VAL A 10 -4.53 -18.05 -7.39
CA VAL A 10 -4.83 -18.03 -5.95
C VAL A 10 -3.67 -17.41 -5.17
N ALA A 11 -2.41 -17.76 -5.46
CA ALA A 11 -1.25 -17.16 -4.81
C ALA A 11 -1.14 -15.65 -5.09
N LYS A 12 -1.45 -15.20 -6.31
CA LYS A 12 -1.55 -13.77 -6.64
C LYS A 12 -2.72 -13.06 -5.95
N ALA A 13 -3.81 -13.77 -5.70
CA ALA A 13 -4.96 -13.24 -4.95
C ALA A 13 -4.72 -13.24 -3.44
N MET A 14 -3.92 -14.19 -2.93
CA MET A 14 -3.56 -14.34 -1.51
C MET A 14 -2.36 -13.47 -1.11
N MET A 15 -1.40 -13.25 -2.01
CA MET A 15 -0.33 -12.26 -1.85
C MET A 15 -0.78 -10.95 -2.47
N LYS A 16 -1.41 -10.10 -1.66
CA LYS A 16 -1.79 -8.75 -2.08
C LYS A 16 -0.50 -7.93 -2.27
N TRP A 17 -0.07 -7.81 -3.53
CA TRP A 17 1.07 -6.98 -3.88
C TRP A 17 0.63 -5.51 -3.95
N VAL A 18 1.44 -4.63 -3.38
CA VAL A 18 1.30 -3.18 -3.54
C VAL A 18 1.44 -2.84 -5.02
N ASP A 19 0.46 -2.11 -5.55
CA ASP A 19 0.54 -1.48 -6.86
C ASP A 19 0.84 0.03 -6.72
N TYR A 20 1.12 0.69 -7.84
CA TYR A 20 1.47 2.11 -7.86
C TYR A 20 0.34 3.03 -7.39
N ASP A 21 -0.91 2.69 -7.66
CA ASP A 21 -2.05 3.53 -7.28
C ASP A 21 -2.26 3.47 -5.76
N GLU A 22 -2.26 2.25 -5.20
CA GLU A 22 -2.34 2.02 -3.76
C GLU A 22 -1.17 2.70 -3.03
N GLN A 23 0.05 2.53 -3.53
CA GLN A 23 1.26 3.17 -3.01
C GLN A 23 1.10 4.70 -2.93
N ILE A 24 0.68 5.34 -4.03
CA ILE A 24 0.53 6.80 -4.10
C ILE A 24 -0.58 7.28 -3.15
N LYS A 25 -1.69 6.56 -3.10
CA LYS A 25 -2.84 6.88 -2.23
C LYS A 25 -2.45 6.85 -0.76
N VAL A 26 -1.79 5.78 -0.34
CA VAL A 26 -1.32 5.61 1.05
C VAL A 26 -0.27 6.66 1.40
N ALA A 27 0.73 6.86 0.54
CA ALA A 27 1.77 7.85 0.79
C ALA A 27 1.20 9.27 0.96
N LYS A 28 0.28 9.69 0.08
CA LYS A 28 -0.38 11.00 0.18
C LYS A 28 -1.23 11.13 1.45
N ALA A 29 -1.97 10.08 1.81
CA ALA A 29 -2.77 10.07 3.03
C ALA A 29 -1.89 10.17 4.29
N MET A 30 -0.78 9.43 4.34
CA MET A 30 0.23 9.50 5.40
C MET A 30 0.86 10.88 5.52
N MET A 31 1.20 11.53 4.41
CA MET A 31 1.75 12.89 4.40
C MET A 31 0.73 13.95 4.81
N LYS A 32 -0.56 13.75 4.52
CA LYS A 32 -1.63 14.72 4.80
C LYS A 32 -2.16 14.63 6.22
N TRP A 33 -2.40 13.42 6.72
CA TRP A 33 -3.10 13.19 7.99
C TRP A 33 -2.26 12.49 9.05
N GLY A 34 -1.07 12.02 8.69
CA GLY A 34 -0.20 11.30 9.60
C GLY A 34 0.58 12.21 10.55
N GLY A 35 1.01 11.62 11.67
CA GLY A 35 1.95 12.22 12.60
C GLY A 35 3.41 12.19 12.09
N SER A 36 4.36 12.57 12.95
CA SER A 36 5.78 12.69 12.58
C SER A 36 6.32 11.44 11.86
N PHE A 37 6.17 10.25 12.46
CA PHE A 37 6.67 9.00 11.88
C PHE A 37 6.01 8.68 10.53
N THR A 38 4.67 8.65 10.48
CA THR A 38 3.92 8.26 9.29
C THR A 38 4.11 9.25 8.15
N ARG A 39 4.29 10.54 8.44
CA ARG A 39 4.61 11.53 7.41
C ARG A 39 5.95 11.22 6.71
N HIS A 40 7.00 10.93 7.47
CA HIS A 40 8.29 10.52 6.89
C HIS A 40 8.20 9.16 6.18
N LEU A 41 7.37 8.25 6.69
CA LEU A 41 7.10 6.98 6.04
C LEU A 41 6.43 7.18 4.68
N GLY A 42 5.42 8.05 4.59
CA GLY A 42 4.79 8.43 3.32
C GLY A 42 5.77 9.05 2.32
N GLU A 43 6.66 9.92 2.79
CA GLU A 43 7.75 10.48 1.97
C GLU A 43 8.79 9.45 1.51
N ALA A 44 9.02 8.39 2.28
CA ALA A 44 9.86 7.27 1.86
C ALA A 44 9.13 6.41 0.82
N ILE A 45 7.85 6.07 1.09
CA ILE A 45 7.01 5.27 0.19
C ILE A 45 6.87 5.94 -1.18
N ILE A 46 6.60 7.26 -1.25
CA ILE A 46 6.43 7.96 -2.54
C ILE A 46 7.70 7.93 -3.42
N ARG A 47 8.88 7.73 -2.82
CA ARG A 47 10.18 7.66 -3.49
C ARG A 47 10.63 6.21 -3.75
N ALA A 48 9.95 5.23 -3.16
CA ALA A 48 10.30 3.83 -3.26
C ALA A 48 9.83 3.21 -4.59
N ASP A 49 10.57 2.22 -5.08
CA ASP A 49 10.02 1.26 -6.05
C ASP A 49 8.97 0.34 -5.38
N LEU A 50 8.19 -0.38 -6.19
CA LEU A 50 7.14 -1.27 -5.68
C LEU A 50 7.66 -2.35 -4.72
N ARG A 51 8.89 -2.84 -4.90
CA ARG A 51 9.46 -3.87 -4.02
C ARG A 51 9.75 -3.32 -2.64
N ASN A 52 10.26 -2.10 -2.57
CA ASN A 52 10.53 -1.41 -1.31
C ASN A 52 9.21 -0.91 -0.68
N ALA A 53 8.23 -0.50 -1.47
CA ALA A 53 6.88 -0.21 -0.99
C ALA A 53 6.23 -1.45 -0.37
N GLN A 54 6.36 -2.63 -1.00
CA GLN A 54 5.89 -3.90 -0.44
C GLN A 54 6.55 -4.20 0.92
N ARG A 55 7.87 -4.02 1.03
CA ARG A 55 8.57 -4.22 2.31
C ARG A 55 8.05 -3.31 3.42
N VAL A 56 7.70 -2.08 3.09
CA VAL A 56 7.09 -1.14 4.04
C VAL A 56 5.68 -1.58 4.42
N HIS A 57 4.87 -2.00 3.44
CA HIS A 57 3.54 -2.59 3.67
C HIS A 57 3.63 -3.79 4.63
N ASP A 58 4.53 -4.74 4.36
CA ASP A 58 4.69 -5.96 5.17
C ASP A 58 5.20 -5.67 6.59
N ALA A 59 6.00 -4.61 6.75
CA ALA A 59 6.50 -4.17 8.05
C ALA A 59 5.45 -3.44 8.90
N PHE A 60 4.51 -2.73 8.26
CA PHE A 60 3.51 -1.89 8.93
C PHE A 60 2.11 -2.06 8.32
N PRO A 61 1.54 -3.29 8.28
CA PRO A 61 0.31 -3.56 7.54
C PRO A 61 -0.89 -2.79 8.11
N GLU A 62 -1.05 -2.73 9.43
CA GLU A 62 -2.14 -1.98 10.08
C GLU A 62 -2.09 -0.48 9.76
N CYS A 63 -0.88 0.09 9.75
CA CYS A 63 -0.68 1.49 9.39
C CYS A 63 -1.03 1.71 7.91
N TRP A 64 -0.61 0.81 7.04
CA TRP A 64 -0.89 0.90 5.60
C TRP A 64 -2.41 0.87 5.33
N GLU A 65 -3.12 -0.08 5.94
CA GLU A 65 -4.58 -0.22 5.82
C GLU A 65 -5.33 1.03 6.31
N GLU A 66 -4.92 1.60 7.45
CA GLU A 66 -5.51 2.83 7.99
C GLU A 66 -5.46 3.98 6.97
N TYR A 67 -4.28 4.24 6.40
CA TYR A 67 -4.12 5.33 5.44
C TYR A 67 -4.68 5.01 4.06
N LEU A 68 -4.76 3.74 3.68
CA LEU A 68 -5.48 3.33 2.48
C LEU A 68 -6.98 3.65 2.62
N GLU A 69 -7.59 3.38 3.77
CA GLU A 69 -8.98 3.75 4.01
C GLU A 69 -9.18 5.27 4.02
N LYS A 70 -8.30 6.03 4.69
CA LYS A 70 -8.35 7.50 4.67
C LYS A 70 -8.18 8.07 3.26
N SER A 71 -7.36 7.43 2.41
CA SER A 71 -7.15 7.88 1.03
C SER A 71 -8.44 7.86 0.19
N LYS A 72 -9.36 6.92 0.44
CA LYS A 72 -10.67 6.86 -0.24
C LYS A 72 -11.51 8.11 0.05
N LYS A 73 -11.49 8.57 1.31
CA LYS A 73 -12.17 9.81 1.75
C LYS A 73 -11.54 11.07 1.13
N LEU A 74 -10.29 11.01 0.67
CA LEU A 74 -9.62 12.12 -0.02
C LEU A 74 -10.21 12.37 -1.41
N GLU A 75 -10.55 11.31 -2.13
CA GLU A 75 -11.08 11.41 -3.50
C GLU A 75 -12.52 11.95 -3.50
N GLU A 76 -13.28 11.67 -2.46
CA GLU A 76 -14.66 12.17 -2.26
C GLU A 76 -14.73 13.66 -1.91
N SER A 77 -13.60 14.27 -1.50
CA SER A 77 -13.52 15.68 -1.08
C SER A 77 -13.02 16.62 -2.19
N LYS A 78 -12.86 16.12 -3.42
CA LYS A 78 -12.46 16.89 -4.61
C LYS A 78 -13.65 17.10 -5.54
#